data_AF-A0A3L7NEM8-F1
#
_entry.id   AF-A0A3L7NEM8-F1
#
_cell.length_a   1.000
_cell.length_b   1.000
_cell.length_c   1.000
_cell.angle_alpha   90.00
_cell.angle_beta   90.00
_cell.angle_gamma   90.00
#
_symmetry.space_group_name_H-M   'P 1'
#
loop_
_entity.id
_entity.type
_entity.pdbx_description
1 polymer ?
#
loop_
_entity_poly.entity_id
_entity_poly.type
_entity_poly.pdbx_seq_one_letter_code
_entity_poly.pdbx_strand_id
1 'polypeptide(L)'
;MKFFVSEQSRHRPHTVPAIAAEFAIVMVILGVAFCQPVGAVPINPMASPRQEPSLHDRAKASVSQAKTLLLGSNTIAQKCEPRAIEGYFAAAQAAWNAIWLCPDSRDVVDEASEIYSQSLRGLLESASKHGRIDPARGILIGPKWGRVVIPIVTQGLPVDASVIEAVLPAPLEGSARITRRHTRCGFGLPVAVRTKAKLVSGEFAPPRQSIAATAVLRFSIPLDKPNKLSELVGLVHADVSPAVLDLANPVEIARVQIGSIKNPLAADFTAPLLDMLAGMPKSGLNGFMNPFSNSLLVGEQTQPRLEMLEPHQAGRIPVVFIHGLVSDEGTWFDMINELRMWPPFHRYFEPWVFHYPTGSGFLHSSAVLRKELTAAVAICDPQGQDSALRHMVMVGHSLGGIHAKLQVIDSGVELWNAVACVPFESLRMSEKAKEEFRSQFFFEARPFIRRVICIATPHRGSTIASLGIGRVSSMMVKKPQELVELHREMVDCNPGAFFADYSKGLPTTVDILQPNSKILQAIEHLHPRCTVAMHSVIGNEHQSLTSGPGDCVVSMASAKTSGAVSELIVPATHVRVHHHPLTIDEVEAILTEHLRGSGVQ
;
A
#
# COMPACT_ATOMS: atom_id res chain seq x y z
N MET A 1 17.09 -68.31 -5.40
CA MET A 1 17.82 -68.55 -4.14
C MET A 1 16.93 -68.12 -2.98
N LYS A 2 16.62 -68.90 -1.91
CA LYS A 2 17.13 -70.21 -1.42
C LYS A 2 18.65 -70.21 -1.16
N PHE A 3 19.22 -70.45 0.03
CA PHE A 3 18.77 -70.87 1.40
C PHE A 3 19.71 -70.18 2.46
N PHE A 4 19.72 -70.30 3.82
CA PHE A 4 18.93 -70.94 4.91
C PHE A 4 19.26 -70.23 6.29
N VAL A 5 18.51 -70.34 7.41
CA VAL A 5 18.63 -71.27 8.60
C VAL A 5 20.03 -71.25 9.28
N SER A 6 20.23 -71.25 10.62
CA SER A 6 19.52 -71.79 11.82
C SER A 6 19.21 -70.73 12.92
N GLU A 7 18.31 -70.86 13.92
CA GLU A 7 17.97 -71.95 14.88
C GLU A 7 19.06 -72.23 15.97
N GLN A 8 18.79 -72.58 17.25
CA GLN A 8 17.56 -72.57 18.13
C GLN A 8 17.92 -72.93 19.61
N SER A 9 17.23 -72.39 20.65
CA SER A 9 16.97 -73.04 21.99
C SER A 9 16.20 -72.09 22.95
N ARG A 10 14.96 -72.34 23.43
CA ARG A 10 14.43 -73.28 24.47
C ARG A 10 14.59 -72.77 25.93
N HIS A 11 13.51 -72.24 26.55
CA HIS A 11 12.63 -72.88 27.58
C HIS A 11 13.13 -72.76 29.04
N ARG A 12 12.47 -72.02 29.97
CA ARG A 12 11.24 -72.33 30.79
C ARG A 12 11.53 -73.23 32.02
N PRO A 13 10.72 -73.25 33.12
CA PRO A 13 9.66 -72.31 33.59
C PRO A 13 9.60 -72.06 35.15
N HIS A 14 8.61 -71.26 35.61
CA HIS A 14 8.11 -71.13 37.02
C HIS A 14 9.07 -70.48 38.05
N THR A 15 8.64 -69.97 39.23
CA THR A 15 7.40 -70.16 40.05
C THR A 15 6.76 -68.84 40.55
N VAL A 16 5.58 -68.97 41.18
CA VAL A 16 4.88 -67.93 41.98
C VAL A 16 4.72 -68.45 43.41
N PRO A 17 4.84 -67.59 44.43
CA PRO A 17 3.91 -67.67 45.57
C PRO A 17 3.34 -66.31 45.96
N ALA A 18 2.21 -66.33 46.70
CA ALA A 18 1.62 -65.16 47.34
C ALA A 18 1.36 -65.45 48.82
N ILE A 19 1.74 -64.51 49.68
CA ILE A 19 1.44 -64.34 51.13
C ILE A 19 1.70 -62.82 51.37
N ALA A 20 0.85 -61.96 51.93
CA ALA A 20 -0.22 -62.02 52.94
C ALA A 20 0.26 -61.71 54.39
N ALA A 21 -0.55 -60.90 55.08
CA ALA A 21 -0.52 -60.55 56.51
C ALA A 21 0.55 -59.56 57.05
N GLU A 22 0.03 -58.58 57.82
CA GLU A 22 0.54 -58.02 59.10
C GLU A 22 1.95 -57.40 59.20
N PHE A 23 2.01 -56.14 59.67
CA PHE A 23 2.36 -55.85 61.08
C PHE A 23 1.97 -54.41 61.48
N ALA A 24 1.34 -54.26 62.65
CA ALA A 24 1.04 -53.00 63.33
C ALA A 24 1.04 -53.24 64.85
N ILE A 25 0.93 -52.18 65.68
CA ILE A 25 1.17 -52.19 67.15
C ILE A 25 2.71 -52.28 67.39
N VAL A 26 3.39 -51.52 68.27
CA VAL A 26 3.12 -51.02 69.64
C VAL A 26 3.65 -49.58 69.83
N MET A 27 2.93 -48.72 70.56
CA MET A 27 3.44 -47.89 71.68
C MET A 27 2.30 -47.12 72.38
N VAL A 28 2.38 -46.97 73.71
CA VAL A 28 1.22 -46.69 74.59
C VAL A 28 1.56 -45.77 75.78
N ILE A 29 0.76 -44.70 75.91
CA ILE A 29 0.31 -43.95 77.12
C ILE A 29 1.31 -43.56 78.23
N LEU A 30 1.37 -42.25 78.52
CA LEU A 30 1.45 -41.61 79.86
C LEU A 30 1.34 -40.07 79.68
N GLY A 31 0.54 -39.27 80.41
CA GLY A 31 -0.57 -39.55 81.32
C GLY A 31 -1.21 -38.25 81.90
N VAL A 32 -2.54 -38.25 82.11
CA VAL A 32 -3.35 -37.64 83.21
C VAL A 32 -2.77 -36.42 83.98
N ALA A 33 -3.44 -35.27 84.20
CA ALA A 33 -4.78 -34.77 83.82
C ALA A 33 -4.95 -33.27 84.16
N PHE A 34 -6.03 -32.63 83.69
CA PHE A 34 -6.84 -31.67 84.48
C PHE A 34 -8.26 -31.55 83.89
N CYS A 35 -9.29 -31.33 84.73
CA CYS A 35 -10.68 -31.19 84.30
C CYS A 35 -11.19 -29.74 84.43
N GLN A 36 -12.00 -29.26 83.48
CA GLN A 36 -13.10 -28.27 83.63
C GLN A 36 -13.87 -28.20 82.25
N PRO A 37 -15.07 -27.59 82.16
CA PRO A 37 -16.15 -28.16 81.33
C PRO A 37 -16.25 -27.71 79.86
N VAL A 38 -17.17 -28.39 79.16
CA VAL A 38 -17.53 -28.24 77.74
C VAL A 38 -17.98 -26.82 77.41
N GLY A 39 -17.18 -26.11 76.60
CA GLY A 39 -17.68 -25.04 75.74
C GLY A 39 -18.19 -25.64 74.42
N ALA A 40 -19.41 -25.28 74.02
CA ALA A 40 -19.98 -25.74 72.75
C ALA A 40 -19.28 -25.03 71.57
N VAL A 41 -18.33 -25.71 70.94
CA VAL A 41 -17.75 -25.27 69.66
C VAL A 41 -18.86 -25.31 68.61
N PRO A 42 -19.18 -24.20 67.92
CA PRO A 42 -20.10 -24.24 66.80
C PRO A 42 -19.55 -25.18 65.73
N ILE A 43 -20.32 -26.23 65.37
CA ILE A 43 -20.03 -27.03 64.18
C ILE A 43 -20.24 -26.10 62.99
N ASN A 44 -19.15 -25.50 62.53
CA ASN A 44 -19.15 -24.61 61.38
C ASN A 44 -19.73 -25.41 60.20
N PRO A 45 -20.88 -25.01 59.61
CA PRO A 45 -21.54 -25.82 58.60
C PRO A 45 -20.58 -26.09 57.45
N MET A 46 -20.59 -27.32 56.93
CA MET A 46 -19.70 -27.74 55.84
C MET A 46 -19.71 -26.67 54.76
N ALA A 47 -18.53 -26.11 54.47
CA ALA A 47 -18.41 -25.05 53.49
C ALA A 47 -19.01 -25.55 52.17
N SER A 48 -20.04 -24.83 51.69
CA SER A 48 -20.74 -25.17 50.45
C SER A 48 -19.71 -25.45 49.35
N PRO A 49 -19.90 -26.50 48.52
CA PRO A 49 -18.98 -26.76 47.42
C PRO A 49 -18.85 -25.48 46.61
N ARG A 50 -17.61 -24.96 46.48
CA ARG A 50 -17.35 -23.71 45.77
C ARG A 50 -17.95 -23.87 44.38
N GLN A 51 -19.01 -23.11 44.07
CA GLN A 51 -19.53 -23.06 42.71
C GLN A 51 -18.38 -22.65 41.80
N GLU A 52 -18.15 -23.43 40.74
CA GLU A 52 -17.15 -23.05 39.76
C GLU A 52 -17.56 -21.70 39.16
N PRO A 53 -16.63 -20.73 39.04
CA PRO A 53 -16.95 -19.41 38.51
C PRO A 53 -17.52 -19.57 37.11
N SER A 54 -18.58 -18.82 36.79
CA SER A 54 -19.24 -18.93 35.49
C SER A 54 -18.27 -18.62 34.35
N LEU A 55 -18.59 -19.01 33.12
CA LEU A 55 -17.79 -18.64 31.95
C LEU A 55 -17.60 -17.12 31.86
N HIS A 56 -18.61 -16.34 32.28
CA HIS A 56 -18.55 -14.87 32.32
C HIS A 56 -17.60 -14.36 33.40
N ASP A 57 -17.61 -14.95 34.60
CA ASP A 57 -16.66 -14.60 35.67
C ASP A 57 -15.22 -14.97 35.29
N ARG A 58 -15.03 -16.15 34.67
CA ARG A 58 -13.74 -16.59 34.08
C ARG A 58 -13.27 -15.60 33.02
N ALA A 59 -14.17 -15.15 32.14
CA ALA A 59 -13.86 -14.18 31.10
C ALA A 59 -13.48 -12.81 31.67
N LYS A 60 -14.27 -12.24 32.60
CA LYS A 60 -13.95 -10.97 33.27
C LYS A 60 -12.66 -11.02 34.10
N ALA A 61 -12.36 -12.16 34.74
CA ALA A 61 -11.06 -12.37 35.38
C ALA A 61 -9.91 -12.33 34.36
N SER A 62 -10.10 -12.92 33.18
CA SER A 62 -9.10 -12.90 32.08
C SER A 62 -8.95 -11.50 31.45
N VAL A 63 -10.02 -10.71 31.34
CA VAL A 63 -9.96 -9.27 30.98
C VAL A 63 -9.12 -8.49 32.00
N SER A 64 -9.37 -8.68 33.30
CA SER A 64 -8.62 -8.00 34.36
C SER A 64 -7.12 -8.39 34.35
N GLN A 65 -6.82 -9.67 34.10
CA GLN A 65 -5.46 -10.16 33.91
C GLN A 65 -4.79 -9.50 32.69
N ALA A 66 -5.46 -9.46 31.54
CA ALA A 66 -4.97 -8.84 30.31
C ALA A 66 -4.66 -7.35 30.52
N LYS A 67 -5.56 -6.63 31.20
CA LYS A 67 -5.42 -5.21 31.57
C LYS A 67 -4.19 -4.97 32.46
N THR A 68 -3.98 -5.85 33.43
CA THR A 68 -2.82 -5.79 34.35
C THR A 68 -1.51 -6.06 33.62
N LEU A 69 -1.48 -7.07 32.74
CA LEU A 69 -0.32 -7.41 31.93
C LEU A 69 0.02 -6.29 30.93
N LEU A 70 -0.97 -5.68 30.29
CA LEU A 70 -0.80 -4.56 29.37
C LEU A 70 -0.19 -3.34 30.08
N LEU A 71 -0.73 -2.95 31.23
CA LEU A 71 -0.21 -1.81 32.02
C LEU A 71 1.23 -2.06 32.49
N GLY A 72 1.54 -3.26 33.00
CA GLY A 72 2.91 -3.63 33.37
C GLY A 72 3.87 -3.62 32.17
N SER A 73 3.42 -4.11 31.01
CA SER A 73 4.20 -4.13 29.77
C SER A 73 4.52 -2.72 29.26
N ASN A 74 3.58 -1.79 29.37
CA ASN A 74 3.80 -0.36 29.06
C ASN A 74 4.91 0.24 29.94
N THR A 75 4.91 -0.03 31.25
CA THR A 75 5.99 0.43 32.15
C THR A 75 7.35 -0.19 31.84
N ILE A 76 7.39 -1.43 31.37
CA ILE A 76 8.63 -2.13 30.96
C ILE A 76 9.12 -1.59 29.60
N ALA A 77 8.22 -1.30 28.66
CA ALA A 77 8.53 -0.75 27.34
C ALA A 77 9.07 0.70 27.42
N GLN A 78 8.55 1.50 28.35
CA GLN A 78 9.06 2.85 28.67
C GLN A 78 10.53 2.80 29.13
N LYS A 79 10.91 1.78 29.91
CA LYS A 79 12.31 1.52 30.31
C LYS A 79 13.18 0.95 29.19
N CYS A 80 12.63 0.74 27.99
CA CYS A 80 13.27 0.09 26.85
C CYS A 80 13.78 -1.33 27.16
N GLU A 81 13.10 -2.05 28.07
CA GLU A 81 13.44 -3.43 28.41
C GLU A 81 12.79 -4.42 27.42
N PRO A 82 13.56 -5.31 26.75
CA PRO A 82 13.01 -6.28 25.78
C PRO A 82 11.99 -7.28 26.34
N ARG A 83 11.79 -7.33 27.66
CA ARG A 83 10.80 -8.16 28.38
C ARG A 83 9.35 -7.72 28.18
N ALA A 84 9.13 -6.49 27.71
CA ALA A 84 7.78 -6.00 27.40
C ALA A 84 7.10 -6.88 26.33
N ILE A 85 7.88 -7.45 25.41
CA ILE A 85 7.41 -8.31 24.31
C ILE A 85 6.68 -9.55 24.86
N GLU A 86 7.25 -10.24 25.83
CA GLU A 86 6.60 -11.38 26.49
C GLU A 86 5.32 -10.96 27.25
N GLY A 87 5.34 -9.78 27.89
CA GLY A 87 4.19 -9.24 28.61
C GLY A 87 3.02 -8.86 27.69
N TYR A 88 3.30 -8.20 26.58
CA TYR A 88 2.30 -7.86 25.56
C TYR A 88 1.72 -9.11 24.88
N PHE A 89 2.55 -10.12 24.61
CA PHE A 89 2.07 -11.41 24.08
C PHE A 89 1.11 -12.09 25.06
N ALA A 90 1.45 -12.13 26.36
CA ALA A 90 0.58 -12.69 27.40
C ALA A 90 -0.71 -11.87 27.61
N ALA A 91 -0.65 -10.53 27.51
CA ALA A 91 -1.81 -9.66 27.58
C ALA A 91 -2.79 -9.91 26.41
N ALA A 92 -2.26 -10.02 25.18
CA ALA A 92 -3.05 -10.40 24.01
C ALA A 92 -3.67 -11.80 24.15
N GLN A 93 -2.95 -12.77 24.73
CA GLN A 93 -3.47 -14.11 24.97
C GLN A 93 -4.62 -14.12 25.99
N ALA A 94 -4.49 -13.40 27.10
CA ALA A 94 -5.55 -13.28 28.11
C ALA A 94 -6.80 -12.58 27.54
N ALA A 95 -6.61 -11.53 26.73
CA ALA A 95 -7.71 -10.87 26.04
C ALA A 95 -8.42 -11.78 25.02
N TRP A 96 -7.66 -12.54 24.22
CA TRP A 96 -8.20 -13.55 23.30
C TRP A 96 -9.01 -14.63 24.05
N ASN A 97 -8.49 -15.11 25.18
CA ASN A 97 -9.15 -16.12 26.02
C ASN A 97 -10.48 -15.60 26.60
N ALA A 98 -10.57 -14.32 26.99
CA ALA A 98 -11.82 -13.73 27.45
C ALA A 98 -12.92 -13.76 26.36
N ILE A 99 -12.57 -13.37 25.13
CA ILE A 99 -13.47 -13.40 23.97
C ILE A 99 -13.85 -14.83 23.62
N TRP A 100 -12.93 -15.79 23.72
CA TRP A 100 -13.21 -17.20 23.47
C TRP A 100 -14.15 -17.82 24.51
N LEU A 101 -14.04 -17.42 25.79
CA LEU A 101 -14.86 -17.94 26.88
C LEU A 101 -16.30 -17.41 26.87
N CYS A 102 -16.51 -16.14 26.51
CA CYS A 102 -17.83 -15.52 26.43
C CYS A 102 -17.98 -14.62 25.19
N PRO A 103 -18.02 -15.20 23.98
CA PRO A 103 -18.13 -14.44 22.74
C PRO A 103 -19.48 -13.70 22.62
N ASP A 104 -20.54 -14.22 23.25
CA ASP A 104 -21.88 -13.61 23.23
C ASP A 104 -22.03 -12.44 24.23
N SER A 105 -21.08 -12.26 25.16
CA SER A 105 -21.06 -11.13 26.11
C SER A 105 -20.38 -9.94 25.45
N ARG A 106 -21.19 -9.03 24.90
CA ARG A 106 -20.71 -7.82 24.22
C ARG A 106 -19.78 -6.97 25.10
N ASP A 107 -20.05 -6.88 26.39
CA ASP A 107 -19.27 -6.12 27.36
C ASP A 107 -17.96 -6.82 27.79
N VAL A 108 -17.83 -8.14 27.58
CA VAL A 108 -16.52 -8.82 27.58
C VAL A 108 -15.81 -8.56 26.26
N VAL A 109 -16.48 -8.74 25.12
CA VAL A 109 -15.87 -8.65 23.79
C VAL A 109 -15.35 -7.24 23.49
N ASP A 110 -16.11 -6.18 23.78
CA ASP A 110 -15.71 -4.80 23.50
C ASP A 110 -14.48 -4.39 24.35
N GLU A 111 -14.47 -4.68 25.67
CA GLU A 111 -13.31 -4.37 26.54
C GLU A 111 -12.08 -5.23 26.20
N ALA A 112 -12.27 -6.53 25.94
CA ALA A 112 -11.18 -7.43 25.59
C ALA A 112 -10.58 -7.12 24.21
N SER A 113 -11.39 -6.72 23.23
CA SER A 113 -10.90 -6.38 21.88
C SER A 113 -9.99 -5.15 21.89
N GLU A 114 -10.32 -4.15 22.70
CA GLU A 114 -9.48 -2.96 22.88
C GLU A 114 -8.15 -3.32 23.55
N ILE A 115 -8.18 -4.06 24.67
CA ILE A 115 -6.96 -4.53 25.37
C ILE A 115 -6.11 -5.41 24.44
N TYR A 116 -6.73 -6.27 23.63
CA TYR A 116 -6.06 -7.10 22.64
C TYR A 116 -5.34 -6.25 21.58
N SER A 117 -6.02 -5.25 21.00
CA SER A 117 -5.45 -4.41 19.95
C SER A 117 -4.29 -3.54 20.47
N GLN A 118 -4.44 -2.96 21.67
CA GLN A 118 -3.37 -2.25 22.37
C GLN A 118 -2.17 -3.16 22.70
N SER A 119 -2.43 -4.40 23.13
CA SER A 119 -1.39 -5.39 23.41
C SER A 119 -0.64 -5.82 22.15
N LEU A 120 -1.36 -6.08 21.06
CA LEU A 120 -0.77 -6.45 19.77
C LEU A 120 0.05 -5.29 19.16
N ARG A 121 -0.35 -4.03 19.39
CA ARG A 121 0.44 -2.85 19.04
C ARG A 121 1.77 -2.86 19.80
N GLY A 122 1.70 -2.88 21.14
CA GLY A 122 2.89 -2.85 21.98
C GLY A 122 3.84 -4.01 21.70
N LEU A 123 3.30 -5.19 21.35
CA LEU A 123 4.05 -6.34 20.88
C LEU A 123 4.85 -6.04 19.60
N LEU A 124 4.19 -5.55 18.55
CA LEU A 124 4.83 -5.26 17.26
C LEU A 124 5.86 -4.13 17.36
N GLU A 125 5.51 -3.03 18.03
CA GLU A 125 6.39 -1.87 18.20
C GLU A 125 7.64 -2.25 19.02
N SER A 126 7.47 -3.01 20.11
CA SER A 126 8.61 -3.48 20.92
C SER A 126 9.44 -4.53 20.19
N ALA A 127 8.82 -5.46 19.45
CA ALA A 127 9.53 -6.47 18.67
C ALA A 127 10.36 -5.84 17.54
N SER A 128 9.84 -4.82 16.86
CA SER A 128 10.58 -3.99 15.89
C SER A 128 11.76 -3.29 16.57
N LYS A 129 11.50 -2.49 17.61
CA LYS A 129 12.49 -1.71 18.38
C LYS A 129 13.65 -2.56 18.94
N HIS A 130 13.43 -3.84 19.21
CA HIS A 130 14.43 -4.74 19.78
C HIS A 130 14.96 -5.81 18.81
N GLY A 131 14.68 -5.72 17.50
CA GLY A 131 15.18 -6.68 16.51
C GLY A 131 14.70 -8.11 16.75
N ARG A 132 13.44 -8.27 17.17
CA ARG A 132 12.77 -9.54 17.52
C ARG A 132 11.59 -9.87 16.61
N ILE A 133 11.39 -9.10 15.53
CA ILE A 133 10.53 -9.48 14.41
C ILE A 133 11.40 -9.63 13.16
N ASP A 134 11.21 -10.73 12.45
CA ASP A 134 11.65 -10.93 11.07
C ASP A 134 10.37 -11.13 10.25
N PRO A 135 9.89 -10.15 9.47
CA PRO A 135 8.60 -10.24 8.80
C PRO A 135 8.47 -11.42 7.81
N ALA A 136 9.60 -11.98 7.35
CA ALA A 136 9.64 -13.15 6.49
C ALA A 136 9.62 -14.49 7.25
N ARG A 137 9.63 -14.48 8.59
CA ARG A 137 9.72 -15.69 9.43
C ARG A 137 8.81 -15.70 10.65
N GLY A 138 8.65 -14.56 11.33
CA GLY A 138 7.83 -14.45 12.54
C GLY A 138 8.39 -13.52 13.63
N ILE A 139 7.71 -13.53 14.78
CA ILE A 139 8.12 -12.80 15.99
C ILE A 139 8.77 -13.77 16.98
N LEU A 140 9.95 -13.41 17.49
CA LEU A 140 10.68 -14.16 18.52
C LEU A 140 10.16 -13.82 19.91
N ILE A 141 9.45 -14.74 20.57
CA ILE A 141 8.93 -14.62 21.95
C ILE A 141 9.75 -15.52 22.89
N GLY A 142 9.98 -15.10 24.14
CA GLY A 142 10.66 -15.88 25.17
C GLY A 142 12.10 -15.43 25.51
N PRO A 143 12.67 -15.94 26.62
CA PRO A 143 14.02 -15.59 27.08
C PRO A 143 15.10 -16.05 26.08
N LYS A 144 16.31 -15.46 26.14
CA LYS A 144 17.40 -15.73 25.18
C LYS A 144 17.72 -17.21 24.94
N TRP A 145 17.56 -18.05 25.97
CA TRP A 145 17.84 -19.49 25.99
C TRP A 145 16.65 -20.39 25.61
N GLY A 146 15.49 -19.81 25.25
CA GLY A 146 14.26 -20.54 24.96
C GLY A 146 13.28 -19.68 24.18
N ARG A 147 13.69 -19.22 22.99
CA ARG A 147 12.85 -18.42 22.10
C ARG A 147 12.01 -19.31 21.19
N VAL A 148 10.70 -19.01 21.12
CA VAL A 148 9.75 -19.58 20.16
C VAL A 148 9.53 -18.57 19.04
N VAL A 149 9.41 -19.05 17.80
CA VAL A 149 8.97 -18.25 16.65
C VAL A 149 7.45 -18.33 16.56
N ILE A 150 6.79 -17.18 16.62
CA ILE A 150 5.38 -17.02 16.26
C ILE A 150 5.34 -16.69 14.76
N PRO A 151 4.98 -17.63 13.87
CA PRO A 151 5.06 -17.40 12.43
C PRO A 151 4.10 -16.29 11.99
N ILE A 152 4.52 -15.54 10.98
CA ILE A 152 3.69 -14.60 10.24
C ILE A 152 3.16 -15.31 8.99
N VAL A 153 1.87 -15.21 8.73
CA VAL A 153 1.23 -15.76 7.51
C VAL A 153 0.31 -14.72 6.90
N THR A 154 0.19 -14.69 5.58
CA THR A 154 -0.72 -13.77 4.88
C THR A 154 -2.06 -14.46 4.60
N GLN A 155 -3.16 -13.70 4.66
CA GLN A 155 -4.52 -14.20 4.40
C GLN A 155 -5.21 -13.24 3.42
N GLY A 156 -5.35 -13.65 2.16
CA GLY A 156 -5.93 -12.82 1.08
C GLY A 156 -5.09 -11.60 0.67
N LEU A 157 -3.83 -11.48 1.10
CA LEU A 157 -2.94 -10.43 0.59
C LEU A 157 -2.33 -10.90 -0.75
N PRO A 158 -2.12 -10.00 -1.74
CA PRO A 158 -1.49 -10.32 -3.02
C PRO A 158 0.02 -10.59 -2.94
N VAL A 159 0.55 -10.88 -1.73
CA VAL A 159 1.97 -11.13 -1.46
C VAL A 159 2.14 -12.21 -0.39
N ASP A 160 3.25 -12.93 -0.46
CA ASP A 160 3.71 -13.85 0.57
C ASP A 160 4.48 -13.12 1.70
N ALA A 161 4.61 -13.76 2.87
CA ALA A 161 5.38 -13.24 3.99
C ALA A 161 6.85 -12.95 3.64
N SER A 162 7.47 -13.76 2.77
CA SER A 162 8.89 -13.62 2.40
C SER A 162 9.26 -12.27 1.78
N VAL A 163 8.32 -11.59 1.11
CA VAL A 163 8.54 -10.26 0.50
C VAL A 163 8.15 -9.09 1.41
N ILE A 164 7.72 -9.33 2.64
CA ILE A 164 7.45 -8.24 3.60
C ILE A 164 8.78 -7.63 4.09
N GLU A 165 8.86 -6.29 4.06
CA GLU A 165 9.94 -5.49 4.66
C GLU A 165 9.61 -5.12 6.12
N ALA A 166 8.39 -4.63 6.36
CA ALA A 166 7.95 -4.18 7.68
C ALA A 166 6.43 -4.34 7.87
N VAL A 167 6.01 -4.52 9.13
CA VAL A 167 4.61 -4.45 9.56
C VAL A 167 4.47 -3.24 10.46
N LEU A 168 3.64 -2.27 10.06
CA LEU A 168 3.57 -0.93 10.66
C LEU A 168 2.20 -0.72 11.33
N PRO A 169 2.11 -0.72 12.68
CA PRO A 169 0.87 -0.49 13.42
C PRO A 169 0.20 0.86 13.08
N ALA A 170 -0.98 0.82 12.47
CA ALA A 170 -1.80 2.00 12.30
C ALA A 170 -2.45 2.40 13.65
N PRO A 171 -2.81 3.67 13.90
CA PRO A 171 -2.77 4.78 12.97
C PRO A 171 -1.35 5.32 12.75
N LEU A 172 -0.93 5.37 11.48
CA LEU A 172 0.24 6.15 11.07
C LEU A 172 -0.08 7.66 11.09
N GLU A 173 0.98 8.47 11.16
CA GLU A 173 0.91 9.93 11.11
C GLU A 173 0.12 10.43 9.89
N GLY A 174 -0.70 11.47 10.09
CA GLY A 174 -1.49 12.06 9.02
C GLY A 174 -0.65 12.93 8.08
N SER A 175 -1.12 13.11 6.85
CA SER A 175 -0.51 14.00 5.85
C SER A 175 -1.57 14.95 5.31
N ALA A 176 -1.25 16.23 5.15
CA ALA A 176 -2.13 17.21 4.52
C ALA A 176 -2.47 16.90 3.04
N ARG A 177 -1.80 15.89 2.45
CA ARG A 177 -2.07 15.36 1.09
C ARG A 177 -3.19 14.32 1.04
N ILE A 178 -3.70 13.86 2.20
CA ILE A 178 -4.88 12.99 2.27
C ILE A 178 -5.85 13.62 3.29
N THR A 179 -6.99 14.07 2.80
CA THR A 179 -7.97 14.89 3.54
C THR A 179 -8.88 14.05 4.44
N ARG A 180 -9.08 12.77 4.12
CA ARG A 180 -9.99 11.85 4.82
C ARG A 180 -9.31 10.53 5.15
N ARG A 181 -9.54 10.02 6.36
CA ARG A 181 -9.03 8.72 6.80
C ARG A 181 -10.16 7.70 6.81
N HIS A 182 -10.01 6.62 6.06
CA HIS A 182 -10.99 5.55 5.96
C HIS A 182 -10.61 4.37 6.84
N THR A 183 -11.38 4.14 7.89
CA THR A 183 -11.18 3.07 8.86
C THR A 183 -12.46 2.25 9.04
N ARG A 184 -12.31 1.04 9.57
CA ARG A 184 -13.43 0.16 9.95
C ARG A 184 -13.18 -0.34 11.36
N CYS A 185 -14.13 -0.08 12.27
CA CYS A 185 -14.10 -0.65 13.62
C CYS A 185 -14.29 -2.16 13.56
N GLY A 186 -13.58 -2.90 14.42
CA GLY A 186 -13.63 -4.35 14.47
C GLY A 186 -12.53 -4.94 15.33
N PHE A 187 -12.38 -6.26 15.28
CA PHE A 187 -11.32 -7.01 15.95
C PHE A 187 -10.00 -6.96 15.17
N GLY A 188 -8.89 -7.07 15.89
CA GLY A 188 -7.54 -7.04 15.34
C GLY A 188 -6.87 -5.67 15.44
N LEU A 189 -5.68 -5.56 14.86
CA LEU A 189 -4.93 -4.32 14.76
C LEU A 189 -4.69 -3.99 13.28
N PRO A 190 -5.24 -2.88 12.75
CA PRO A 190 -4.90 -2.43 11.40
C PRO A 190 -3.41 -2.11 11.27
N VAL A 191 -2.80 -2.53 10.16
CA VAL A 191 -1.38 -2.33 9.86
C VAL A 191 -1.19 -1.96 8.38
N ALA A 192 -0.17 -1.15 8.09
CA ALA A 192 0.40 -1.11 6.75
C ALA A 192 1.49 -2.19 6.66
N VAL A 193 1.37 -3.09 5.70
CA VAL A 193 2.41 -4.09 5.38
C VAL A 193 3.25 -3.51 4.27
N ARG A 194 4.46 -3.04 4.58
CA ARG A 194 5.41 -2.57 3.57
C ARG A 194 6.12 -3.76 2.94
N THR A 195 6.14 -3.79 1.63
CA THR A 195 6.78 -4.85 0.84
C THR A 195 8.17 -4.42 0.37
N LYS A 196 9.02 -5.40 0.08
CA LYS A 196 10.30 -5.23 -0.62
C LYS A 196 10.00 -4.91 -2.09
N ALA A 197 9.57 -3.68 -2.37
CA ALA A 197 8.91 -3.29 -3.62
C ALA A 197 9.58 -3.82 -4.90
N LYS A 198 10.91 -3.80 -5.00
CA LYS A 198 11.68 -4.30 -6.15
C LYS A 198 11.54 -5.83 -6.40
N LEU A 199 11.19 -6.62 -5.39
CA LEU A 199 10.84 -8.05 -5.53
C LEU A 199 9.37 -8.27 -5.93
N VAL A 200 8.51 -7.25 -5.81
CA VAL A 200 7.06 -7.35 -5.97
C VAL A 200 6.57 -6.73 -7.28
N SER A 201 7.16 -5.61 -7.70
CA SER A 201 6.81 -4.91 -8.96
C SER A 201 8.01 -4.66 -9.88
N GLY A 202 9.15 -5.30 -9.63
CA GLY A 202 10.32 -5.27 -10.52
C GLY A 202 10.81 -3.85 -10.82
N GLU A 203 10.94 -3.50 -12.10
CA GLU A 203 11.36 -2.15 -12.50
C GLU A 203 10.34 -1.08 -12.06
N PHE A 204 9.02 -1.35 -12.17
CA PHE A 204 7.91 -0.46 -11.81
C PHE A 204 7.65 -0.31 -10.29
N ALA A 205 8.60 -0.70 -9.45
CA ALA A 205 8.50 -0.59 -8.01
C ALA A 205 8.71 0.85 -7.50
N PRO A 206 7.74 1.44 -6.78
CA PRO A 206 7.89 2.76 -6.14
C PRO A 206 8.90 2.76 -4.98
N PRO A 207 9.37 3.94 -4.51
CA PRO A 207 10.34 4.06 -3.40
C PRO A 207 9.91 3.40 -2.08
N ARG A 208 8.59 3.31 -1.85
CA ARG A 208 7.96 2.38 -0.89
C ARG A 208 6.69 1.84 -1.53
N GLN A 209 6.40 0.57 -1.29
CA GLN A 209 5.14 -0.06 -1.66
C GLN A 209 4.56 -0.72 -0.41
N SER A 210 3.29 -0.43 -0.11
CA SER A 210 2.65 -0.85 1.13
C SER A 210 1.18 -1.21 0.88
N ILE A 211 0.71 -2.27 1.51
CA ILE A 211 -0.67 -2.78 1.37
C ILE A 211 -1.40 -2.76 2.71
N ALA A 212 -2.74 -2.69 2.65
CA ALA A 212 -3.57 -2.73 3.85
C ALA A 212 -3.66 -4.16 4.38
N ALA A 213 -3.36 -4.37 5.66
CA ALA A 213 -3.67 -5.61 6.35
C ALA A 213 -4.23 -5.35 7.75
N THR A 214 -4.76 -6.38 8.38
CA THR A 214 -5.09 -6.40 9.80
C THR A 214 -4.36 -7.56 10.45
N ALA A 215 -3.54 -7.22 11.44
CA ALA A 215 -2.82 -8.15 12.27
C ALA A 215 -3.79 -8.82 13.25
N VAL A 216 -3.82 -10.16 13.21
CA VAL A 216 -4.56 -11.02 14.13
C VAL A 216 -3.60 -12.08 14.66
N LEU A 217 -3.14 -11.88 15.90
CA LEU A 217 -2.43 -12.90 16.67
C LEU A 217 -3.45 -13.93 17.19
N ARG A 218 -3.61 -15.03 16.46
CA ARG A 218 -4.52 -16.14 16.77
C ARG A 218 -3.81 -17.16 17.63
N PHE A 219 -4.43 -17.55 18.74
CA PHE A 219 -3.88 -18.52 19.69
C PHE A 219 -4.53 -19.92 19.53
N SER A 220 -3.73 -20.96 19.72
CA SER A 220 -4.23 -22.33 19.93
C SER A 220 -4.96 -22.41 21.27
N ILE A 221 -6.17 -22.98 21.25
CA ILE A 221 -7.06 -23.03 22.40
C ILE A 221 -6.44 -23.94 23.49
N PRO A 222 -6.34 -23.49 24.76
CA PRO A 222 -6.10 -24.39 25.88
C PRO A 222 -7.31 -25.33 26.01
N LEU A 223 -7.13 -26.63 25.77
CA LEU A 223 -8.19 -27.63 25.95
C LEU A 223 -8.69 -27.58 27.41
N ASP A 224 -10.02 -27.52 27.63
CA ASP A 224 -10.67 -27.51 28.95
C ASP A 224 -10.52 -28.86 29.69
N LYS A 225 -9.28 -29.21 30.05
CA LYS A 225 -8.92 -30.18 31.07
C LYS A 225 -7.73 -29.64 31.86
N PRO A 226 -7.85 -29.43 33.18
CA PRO A 226 -6.71 -29.19 34.05
C PRO A 226 -5.90 -30.48 34.22
N ASN A 227 -5.14 -30.84 33.19
CA ASN A 227 -4.19 -31.94 33.23
C ASN A 227 -3.12 -31.62 34.29
N LYS A 228 -3.10 -32.35 35.40
CA LYS A 228 -2.10 -32.28 36.49
C LYS A 228 -0.68 -32.72 36.09
N LEU A 229 -0.33 -32.56 34.82
CA LEU A 229 0.95 -32.86 34.19
C LEU A 229 1.66 -31.60 33.67
N SER A 230 0.94 -30.47 33.54
CA SER A 230 1.56 -29.17 33.21
C SER A 230 2.47 -28.62 34.32
N GLU A 231 2.43 -29.20 35.53
CA GLU A 231 3.37 -28.92 36.61
C GLU A 231 4.59 -29.88 36.64
N LEU A 232 4.65 -30.92 35.79
CA LEU A 232 5.62 -32.02 35.93
C LEU A 232 6.40 -32.43 34.67
N VAL A 233 6.18 -31.79 33.51
CA VAL A 233 6.92 -32.11 32.27
C VAL A 233 7.65 -30.89 31.73
N GLY A 234 8.89 -30.72 32.18
CA GLY A 234 9.88 -29.89 31.47
C GLY A 234 10.57 -30.69 30.36
N LEU A 235 10.96 -30.01 29.28
CA LEU A 235 11.90 -30.47 28.24
C LEU A 235 11.59 -31.83 27.57
N VAL A 236 10.90 -31.80 26.42
CA VAL A 236 11.40 -32.28 25.10
C VAL A 236 10.27 -32.23 24.03
N HIS A 237 10.53 -31.47 22.97
CA HIS A 237 9.97 -31.54 21.60
C HIS A 237 8.50 -31.95 21.37
N ALA A 238 7.68 -30.95 21.00
CA ALA A 238 6.49 -31.12 20.18
C ALA A 238 6.28 -29.86 19.31
N ASP A 239 6.47 -29.97 17.99
CA ASP A 239 6.57 -28.83 17.06
C ASP A 239 5.21 -28.27 16.61
N VAL A 240 4.54 -27.51 17.46
CA VAL A 240 3.49 -26.55 17.04
C VAL A 240 3.66 -25.25 17.82
N SER A 241 3.84 -24.12 17.13
CA SER A 241 3.85 -22.81 17.78
C SER A 241 2.42 -22.48 18.27
N PRO A 242 2.21 -22.16 19.57
CA PRO A 242 0.87 -22.02 20.15
C PRO A 242 0.14 -20.74 19.75
N ALA A 243 0.73 -19.92 18.88
CA ALA A 243 0.07 -18.80 18.22
C ALA A 243 0.62 -18.59 16.81
N VAL A 244 -0.17 -17.95 15.96
CA VAL A 244 0.17 -17.53 14.59
C VAL A 244 -0.26 -16.08 14.42
N LEU A 245 0.56 -15.26 13.75
CA LEU A 245 0.17 -13.91 13.38
C LEU A 245 -0.34 -13.90 11.94
N ASP A 246 -1.66 -13.94 11.78
CA ASP A 246 -2.33 -13.75 10.49
C ASP A 246 -2.29 -12.26 10.11
N LEU A 247 -1.85 -11.96 8.89
CA LEU A 247 -1.97 -10.65 8.25
C LEU A 247 -3.08 -10.72 7.20
N ALA A 248 -4.28 -10.31 7.58
CA ALA A 248 -5.48 -10.45 6.77
C ALA A 248 -5.78 -9.21 5.92
N ASN A 249 -6.08 -9.39 4.63
CA ASN A 249 -6.53 -8.33 3.74
C ASN A 249 -7.93 -7.83 4.17
N PRO A 250 -8.11 -6.58 4.64
CA PRO A 250 -9.39 -6.10 5.16
C PRO A 250 -10.42 -5.80 4.05
N VAL A 251 -9.99 -5.76 2.78
CA VAL A 251 -10.88 -5.57 1.62
C VAL A 251 -11.62 -6.86 1.31
N GLU A 252 -10.90 -7.98 1.21
CA GLU A 252 -11.46 -9.30 0.95
C GLU A 252 -12.08 -9.94 2.21
N ILE A 253 -11.44 -9.77 3.36
CA ILE A 253 -11.84 -10.40 4.62
C ILE A 253 -12.54 -9.36 5.51
N ALA A 254 -13.88 -9.36 5.44
CA ALA A 254 -14.70 -8.45 6.24
C ALA A 254 -14.90 -8.88 7.72
N ARG A 255 -14.66 -10.16 8.06
CA ARG A 255 -14.92 -10.75 9.38
C ARG A 255 -13.91 -11.83 9.75
N VAL A 256 -13.65 -11.97 11.05
CA VAL A 256 -12.79 -13.00 11.68
C VAL A 256 -13.62 -13.86 12.64
N GLN A 257 -13.36 -15.18 12.65
CA GLN A 257 -14.02 -16.13 13.54
C GLN A 257 -13.26 -16.23 14.87
N ILE A 258 -13.93 -16.02 16.00
CA ILE A 258 -13.39 -16.21 17.36
C ILE A 258 -14.49 -16.87 18.20
N GLY A 259 -14.19 -18.04 18.79
CA GLY A 259 -15.23 -18.89 19.39
C GLY A 259 -16.33 -19.21 18.37
N SER A 260 -17.58 -19.07 18.80
CA SER A 260 -18.79 -19.20 17.97
C SER A 260 -19.03 -18.03 17.00
N ILE A 261 -18.45 -16.85 17.24
CA ILE A 261 -18.88 -15.59 16.61
C ILE A 261 -17.93 -15.08 15.50
N LYS A 262 -18.53 -14.44 14.49
CA LYS A 262 -17.85 -13.76 13.38
C LYS A 262 -17.78 -12.25 13.64
N ASN A 263 -16.73 -11.81 14.33
CA ASN A 263 -16.48 -10.39 14.60
C ASN A 263 -16.12 -9.65 13.30
N PRO A 264 -16.54 -8.38 13.10
CA PRO A 264 -15.99 -7.53 12.04
C PRO A 264 -14.47 -7.47 12.14
N LEU A 265 -13.75 -7.57 11.02
CA LEU A 265 -12.31 -7.34 11.00
C LEU A 265 -12.06 -5.83 10.98
N ALA A 266 -11.17 -5.32 11.83
CA ALA A 266 -10.77 -3.92 11.80
C ALA A 266 -10.18 -3.54 10.42
N ALA A 267 -10.03 -2.23 10.13
CA ALA A 267 -9.29 -1.76 8.97
C ALA A 267 -8.81 -0.31 9.12
N ASP A 268 -7.71 0.01 8.44
CA ASP A 268 -7.30 1.37 8.08
C ASP A 268 -6.82 1.31 6.63
N PHE A 269 -7.69 1.71 5.70
CA PHE A 269 -7.45 1.63 4.26
C PHE A 269 -6.49 2.74 3.78
N THR A 270 -6.36 3.80 4.58
CA THR A 270 -5.52 4.98 4.33
C THR A 270 -4.07 4.77 4.78
N ALA A 271 -3.82 3.98 5.83
CA ALA A 271 -2.49 3.72 6.38
C ALA A 271 -1.39 3.35 5.34
N PRO A 272 -1.63 2.52 4.31
CA PRO A 272 -0.58 2.19 3.35
C PRO A 272 -0.16 3.38 2.48
N LEU A 273 -1.13 4.22 2.10
CA LEU A 273 -0.88 5.45 1.34
C LEU A 273 -0.13 6.48 2.18
N LEU A 274 -0.36 6.52 3.51
CA LEU A 274 0.43 7.35 4.43
C LEU A 274 1.89 6.87 4.55
N ASP A 275 2.15 5.56 4.61
CA ASP A 275 3.53 5.05 4.63
C ASP A 275 4.28 5.32 3.32
N MET A 276 3.62 5.15 2.17
CA MET A 276 4.15 5.54 0.86
C MET A 276 4.50 7.04 0.81
N LEU A 277 3.58 7.92 1.22
CA LEU A 277 3.84 9.37 1.29
C LEU A 277 5.01 9.72 2.23
N ALA A 278 5.15 9.00 3.34
CA ALA A 278 6.27 9.14 4.27
C ALA A 278 7.60 8.57 3.72
N GLY A 279 7.58 7.92 2.54
CA GLY A 279 8.74 7.48 1.78
C GLY A 279 9.08 8.35 0.57
N MET A 280 8.17 9.21 0.11
CA MET A 280 8.41 10.07 -1.04
C MET A 280 9.46 11.14 -0.75
N PRO A 281 10.32 11.50 -1.72
CA PRO A 281 11.15 12.68 -1.61
C PRO A 281 10.30 13.94 -1.48
N LYS A 282 10.80 14.96 -0.77
CA LYS A 282 10.11 16.25 -0.63
C LYS A 282 10.23 17.09 -1.92
N SER A 283 9.51 16.65 -2.94
CA SER A 283 9.40 17.28 -4.26
C SER A 283 8.58 18.57 -4.22
N GLY A 284 8.73 19.40 -5.25
CA GLY A 284 8.13 20.74 -5.35
C GLY A 284 9.05 21.70 -6.10
N LEU A 285 8.98 23.00 -5.77
CA LEU A 285 9.76 24.08 -6.42
C LEU A 285 11.25 23.76 -6.60
N ASN A 286 11.92 23.18 -5.59
CA ASN A 286 13.35 22.85 -5.69
C ASN A 286 13.65 21.77 -6.76
N GLY A 287 12.77 20.77 -6.89
CA GLY A 287 12.88 19.73 -7.92
C GLY A 287 12.49 20.24 -9.31
N PHE A 288 11.56 21.18 -9.40
CA PHE A 288 11.23 21.86 -10.66
C PHE A 288 12.38 22.75 -11.17
N MET A 289 13.05 23.49 -10.28
CA MET A 289 14.19 24.35 -10.65
C MET A 289 15.48 23.56 -10.93
N ASN A 290 15.68 22.41 -10.26
CA ASN A 290 16.90 21.60 -10.36
C ASN A 290 16.59 20.13 -10.72
N PRO A 291 15.93 19.83 -11.85
CA PRO A 291 15.49 18.47 -12.18
C PRO A 291 16.62 17.44 -12.40
N PHE A 292 17.88 17.89 -12.42
CA PHE A 292 19.06 17.05 -12.70
C PHE A 292 20.19 17.14 -11.64
N SER A 293 20.04 17.90 -10.54
CA SER A 293 21.20 18.32 -9.71
C SER A 293 21.86 17.26 -8.84
N ASN A 294 21.29 16.06 -8.70
CA ASN A 294 21.75 15.06 -7.71
C ASN A 294 22.49 13.87 -8.36
N SER A 295 23.10 14.12 -9.53
CA SER A 295 23.57 13.13 -10.52
C SER A 295 24.73 12.20 -10.11
N LEU A 296 25.13 12.13 -8.84
CA LEU A 296 26.22 11.25 -8.36
C LEU A 296 25.79 10.19 -7.33
N LEU A 297 24.57 10.28 -6.77
CA LEU A 297 24.01 9.24 -5.88
C LEU A 297 22.51 8.96 -6.12
N VAL A 298 21.85 9.71 -7.02
CA VAL A 298 20.37 9.77 -7.12
C VAL A 298 19.88 9.60 -8.57
N GLY A 299 20.73 9.11 -9.47
CA GLY A 299 20.50 9.11 -10.93
C GLY A 299 19.26 8.35 -11.43
N GLU A 300 18.75 7.37 -10.68
CA GLU A 300 17.50 6.65 -11.00
C GLU A 300 16.24 7.45 -10.60
N GLN A 301 16.31 8.22 -9.52
CA GLN A 301 15.13 8.84 -8.90
C GLN A 301 14.66 10.10 -9.63
N THR A 302 15.48 10.66 -10.53
CA THR A 302 15.13 11.82 -11.37
C THR A 302 14.66 11.44 -12.77
N GLN A 303 14.63 10.17 -13.15
CA GLN A 303 14.12 9.75 -14.47
C GLN A 303 12.59 9.65 -14.47
N PRO A 304 11.91 9.97 -15.60
CA PRO A 304 10.50 9.66 -15.77
C PRO A 304 10.30 8.14 -15.67
N ARG A 305 9.32 7.68 -14.89
CA ARG A 305 9.08 6.25 -14.65
C ARG A 305 7.63 5.96 -14.28
N LEU A 306 7.17 4.76 -14.61
CA LEU A 306 5.86 4.24 -14.24
C LEU A 306 5.98 3.43 -12.95
N GLU A 307 5.09 3.67 -11.98
CA GLU A 307 5.10 2.98 -10.68
C GLU A 307 3.76 2.31 -10.38
N MET A 308 3.81 1.07 -9.90
CA MET A 308 2.65 0.29 -9.46
C MET A 308 2.47 0.43 -7.94
N LEU A 309 1.40 1.08 -7.48
CA LEU A 309 1.20 1.30 -6.03
C LEU A 309 0.83 0.02 -5.27
N GLU A 310 0.16 -0.91 -5.96
CA GLU A 310 -0.12 -2.27 -5.49
C GLU A 310 0.42 -3.27 -6.55
N PRO A 311 0.84 -4.49 -6.19
CA PRO A 311 1.24 -5.49 -7.19
C PRO A 311 0.12 -5.78 -8.19
N HIS A 312 0.49 -5.79 -9.47
CA HIS A 312 -0.40 -6.10 -10.57
C HIS A 312 -1.10 -7.46 -10.37
N GLN A 313 -2.40 -7.50 -10.65
CA GLN A 313 -3.20 -8.73 -10.62
C GLN A 313 -3.99 -8.88 -11.92
N ALA A 314 -3.86 -10.04 -12.55
CA ALA A 314 -4.53 -10.36 -13.80
C ALA A 314 -6.06 -10.15 -13.69
N GLY A 315 -6.64 -9.49 -14.69
CA GLY A 315 -8.05 -9.12 -14.70
C GLY A 315 -8.38 -7.77 -14.05
N ARG A 316 -7.39 -7.05 -13.50
CA ARG A 316 -7.54 -5.66 -13.07
C ARG A 316 -7.10 -4.69 -14.15
N ILE A 317 -7.91 -3.66 -14.39
CA ILE A 317 -7.66 -2.60 -15.37
C ILE A 317 -6.77 -1.52 -14.72
N PRO A 318 -5.57 -1.23 -15.26
CA PRO A 318 -4.75 -0.15 -14.75
C PRO A 318 -5.38 1.22 -14.97
N VAL A 319 -5.43 2.01 -13.91
CA VAL A 319 -5.76 3.45 -13.94
C VAL A 319 -4.47 4.21 -13.72
N VAL A 320 -3.95 4.82 -14.79
CA VAL A 320 -2.65 5.48 -14.84
C VAL A 320 -2.81 6.97 -14.55
N PHE A 321 -2.42 7.38 -13.35
CA PHE A 321 -2.52 8.76 -12.86
C PHE A 321 -1.26 9.58 -13.21
N ILE A 322 -1.43 10.74 -13.84
CA ILE A 322 -0.33 11.60 -14.33
C ILE A 322 -0.45 13.01 -13.76
N HIS A 323 0.49 13.41 -12.90
CA HIS A 323 0.47 14.72 -12.22
C HIS A 323 0.77 15.92 -13.15
N GLY A 324 0.41 17.12 -12.70
CA GLY A 324 0.69 18.38 -13.38
C GLY A 324 2.10 18.95 -13.15
N LEU A 325 2.34 20.15 -13.69
CA LEU A 325 3.57 20.94 -13.53
C LEU A 325 3.80 21.33 -12.05
N VAL A 326 5.05 21.32 -11.58
CA VAL A 326 5.44 21.64 -10.18
C VAL A 326 4.70 20.80 -9.13
N SER A 327 4.27 19.59 -9.51
CA SER A 327 3.61 18.60 -8.67
C SER A 327 4.35 17.26 -8.74
N ASP A 328 3.87 16.27 -8.00
CA ASP A 328 4.38 14.90 -7.94
C ASP A 328 3.24 13.89 -7.76
N GLU A 329 3.53 12.61 -7.96
CA GLU A 329 2.62 11.46 -7.90
C GLU A 329 1.73 11.41 -6.65
N GLY A 330 2.23 11.86 -5.49
CA GLY A 330 1.48 11.88 -4.24
C GLY A 330 0.29 12.87 -4.23
N THR A 331 0.10 13.67 -5.28
CA THR A 331 -1.09 14.53 -5.42
C THR A 331 -2.35 13.73 -5.66
N TRP A 332 -2.23 12.52 -6.22
CA TRP A 332 -3.35 11.63 -6.50
C TRP A 332 -3.83 10.82 -5.29
N PHE A 333 -3.05 10.80 -4.21
CA PHE A 333 -3.29 9.87 -3.10
C PHE A 333 -4.59 10.14 -2.36
N ASP A 334 -5.08 11.39 -2.36
CA ASP A 334 -6.40 11.74 -1.85
C ASP A 334 -7.53 11.11 -2.71
N MET A 335 -7.48 11.27 -4.04
CA MET A 335 -8.44 10.64 -4.96
C MET A 335 -8.34 9.10 -4.90
N ILE A 336 -7.14 8.53 -4.88
CA ILE A 336 -6.92 7.07 -4.80
C ILE A 336 -7.42 6.51 -3.46
N ASN A 337 -7.30 7.28 -2.37
CA ASN A 337 -7.84 6.95 -1.06
C ASN A 337 -9.37 6.89 -1.05
N GLU A 338 -10.05 7.77 -1.79
CA GLU A 338 -11.51 7.69 -1.99
C GLU A 338 -11.92 6.57 -2.94
N LEU A 339 -11.29 6.47 -4.12
CA LEU A 339 -11.62 5.44 -5.11
C LEU A 339 -11.43 4.02 -4.56
N ARG A 340 -10.47 3.79 -3.67
CA ARG A 340 -10.32 2.48 -2.99
C ARG A 340 -11.49 2.15 -2.05
N MET A 341 -12.28 3.13 -1.62
CA MET A 341 -13.52 2.85 -0.86
C MET A 341 -14.70 2.42 -1.74
N TRP A 342 -14.62 2.64 -3.05
CA TRP A 342 -15.59 2.12 -4.03
C TRP A 342 -15.29 0.63 -4.32
N PRO A 343 -16.15 -0.34 -3.93
CA PRO A 343 -15.80 -1.75 -3.98
C PRO A 343 -15.42 -2.32 -5.37
N PRO A 344 -16.03 -1.86 -6.49
CA PRO A 344 -15.57 -2.25 -7.83
C PRO A 344 -14.14 -1.81 -8.14
N PHE A 345 -13.62 -0.72 -7.55
CA PHE A 345 -12.22 -0.31 -7.75
C PHE A 345 -11.27 -1.42 -7.31
N HIS A 346 -11.40 -1.86 -6.06
CA HIS A 346 -10.55 -2.92 -5.51
C HIS A 346 -10.68 -4.28 -6.21
N ARG A 347 -11.78 -4.53 -6.93
CA ARG A 347 -11.99 -5.80 -7.65
C ARG A 347 -11.52 -5.75 -9.10
N TYR A 348 -11.65 -4.61 -9.78
CA TYR A 348 -11.50 -4.50 -11.24
C TYR A 348 -10.48 -3.47 -11.70
N PHE A 349 -9.88 -2.72 -10.79
CA PHE A 349 -8.94 -1.65 -11.11
C PHE A 349 -7.70 -1.72 -10.22
N GLU A 350 -6.60 -1.15 -10.70
CA GLU A 350 -5.38 -0.97 -9.94
C GLU A 350 -4.74 0.39 -10.23
N PRO A 351 -4.30 1.15 -9.20
CA PRO A 351 -3.74 2.48 -9.39
C PRO A 351 -2.25 2.41 -9.73
N TRP A 352 -1.89 2.88 -10.93
CA TRP A 352 -0.51 3.13 -11.33
C TRP A 352 -0.28 4.65 -11.38
N VAL A 353 0.94 5.12 -11.08
CA VAL A 353 1.29 6.54 -11.14
C VAL A 353 2.48 6.76 -12.10
N PHE A 354 2.48 7.86 -12.84
CA PHE A 354 3.66 8.29 -13.60
C PHE A 354 4.37 9.43 -12.88
N HIS A 355 5.57 9.14 -12.38
CA HIS A 355 6.50 10.12 -11.84
C HIS A 355 7.32 10.73 -12.98
N TYR A 356 7.43 12.05 -13.05
CA TYR A 356 8.38 12.68 -13.98
C TYR A 356 8.90 14.05 -13.50
N PRO A 357 10.18 14.38 -13.76
CA PRO A 357 10.70 15.74 -13.59
C PRO A 357 9.99 16.73 -14.52
N THR A 358 9.08 17.54 -13.96
CA THR A 358 8.26 18.51 -14.72
C THR A 358 9.05 19.62 -15.42
N GLY A 359 10.32 19.83 -15.06
CA GLY A 359 11.27 20.72 -15.75
C GLY A 359 12.12 20.05 -16.84
N SER A 360 11.92 18.76 -17.13
CA SER A 360 12.62 18.04 -18.21
C SER A 360 11.97 18.25 -19.59
N GLY A 361 12.48 17.57 -20.61
CA GLY A 361 11.89 17.60 -21.96
C GLY A 361 10.50 16.97 -21.98
N PHE A 362 9.45 17.79 -22.17
CA PHE A 362 8.05 17.35 -22.21
C PHE A 362 7.77 16.18 -23.17
N LEU A 363 8.31 16.23 -24.40
CA LEU A 363 8.16 15.14 -25.37
C LEU A 363 8.99 13.90 -24.99
N HIS A 364 10.16 14.09 -24.38
CA HIS A 364 10.97 13.00 -23.81
C HIS A 364 10.21 12.26 -22.69
N SER A 365 9.67 12.95 -21.68
CA SER A 365 8.85 12.29 -20.64
C SER A 365 7.64 11.56 -21.25
N SER A 366 7.04 12.10 -22.30
CA SER A 366 5.92 11.46 -23.02
C SER A 366 6.35 10.20 -23.80
N ALA A 367 7.56 10.19 -24.33
CA ALA A 367 8.16 9.04 -25.02
C ALA A 367 8.58 7.94 -24.05
N VAL A 368 9.14 8.31 -22.89
CA VAL A 368 9.42 7.38 -21.80
C VAL A 368 8.12 6.75 -21.32
N LEU A 369 7.06 7.53 -21.05
CA LEU A 369 5.74 6.96 -20.70
C LEU A 369 5.23 5.92 -21.72
N ARG A 370 5.33 6.19 -23.03
CA ARG A 370 4.98 5.21 -24.08
C ARG A 370 5.78 3.92 -23.97
N LYS A 371 7.09 4.02 -23.68
CA LYS A 371 8.00 2.88 -23.49
C LYS A 371 7.62 2.08 -22.24
N GLU A 372 7.54 2.75 -21.09
CA GLU A 372 7.27 2.12 -19.79
C GLU A 372 5.91 1.40 -19.78
N LEU A 373 4.86 2.01 -20.35
CA LEU A 373 3.55 1.36 -20.51
C LEU A 373 3.63 0.11 -21.41
N THR A 374 4.42 0.17 -22.49
CA THR A 374 4.59 -0.97 -23.41
C THR A 374 5.40 -2.10 -22.75
N ALA A 375 6.40 -1.76 -21.92
CA ALA A 375 7.16 -2.72 -21.13
C ALA A 375 6.30 -3.36 -20.03
N ALA A 376 5.50 -2.58 -19.30
CA ALA A 376 4.60 -3.07 -18.27
C ALA A 376 3.60 -4.10 -18.81
N VAL A 377 2.96 -3.84 -19.95
CA VAL A 377 2.07 -4.82 -20.60
C VAL A 377 2.83 -6.10 -20.97
N ALA A 378 4.05 -6.00 -21.52
CA ALA A 378 4.83 -7.16 -21.93
C ALA A 378 5.37 -8.01 -20.75
N ILE A 379 5.58 -7.39 -19.58
CA ILE A 379 6.09 -8.05 -18.36
C ILE A 379 4.95 -8.65 -17.53
N CYS A 380 3.81 -7.96 -17.45
CA CYS A 380 2.63 -8.44 -16.73
C CYS A 380 1.83 -9.49 -17.52
N ASP A 381 1.71 -9.35 -18.84
CA ASP A 381 1.02 -10.30 -19.73
C ASP A 381 1.93 -10.82 -20.88
N PRO A 382 2.98 -11.61 -20.57
CA PRO A 382 3.88 -12.17 -21.58
C PRO A 382 3.24 -13.26 -22.46
N GLN A 383 2.03 -13.73 -22.12
CA GLN A 383 1.31 -14.76 -22.88
C GLN A 383 0.10 -14.23 -23.65
N GLY A 384 -0.25 -12.95 -23.49
CA GLY A 384 -1.37 -12.34 -24.19
C GLY A 384 -2.76 -12.73 -23.65
N GLN A 385 -2.86 -13.12 -22.39
CA GLN A 385 -4.05 -13.67 -21.73
C GLN A 385 -4.79 -12.66 -20.84
N ASP A 386 -4.13 -11.65 -20.26
CA ASP A 386 -4.85 -10.61 -19.51
C ASP A 386 -5.50 -9.61 -20.45
N SER A 387 -6.83 -9.70 -20.56
CA SER A 387 -7.63 -8.73 -21.29
C SER A 387 -7.65 -7.37 -20.60
N ALA A 388 -7.62 -7.27 -19.28
CA ALA A 388 -7.82 -6.03 -18.54
C ALA A 388 -6.70 -5.00 -18.78
N LEU A 389 -5.46 -5.46 -18.94
CA LEU A 389 -4.32 -4.65 -19.40
C LEU A 389 -4.55 -4.00 -20.79
N ARG A 390 -5.50 -4.49 -21.59
CA ARG A 390 -5.86 -3.93 -22.93
C ARG A 390 -6.98 -2.91 -22.89
N HIS A 391 -7.42 -2.56 -21.68
CA HIS A 391 -8.46 -1.59 -21.40
C HIS A 391 -7.99 -0.48 -20.45
N MET A 392 -6.69 -0.12 -20.44
CA MET A 392 -6.14 0.91 -19.56
C MET A 392 -6.90 2.25 -19.66
N VAL A 393 -7.04 2.90 -18.50
CA VAL A 393 -7.58 4.26 -18.35
C VAL A 393 -6.45 5.19 -17.91
N MET A 394 -6.37 6.40 -18.48
CA MET A 394 -5.46 7.43 -18.00
C MET A 394 -6.22 8.55 -17.29
N VAL A 395 -5.68 9.09 -16.21
CA VAL A 395 -6.22 10.24 -15.48
C VAL A 395 -5.12 11.29 -15.36
N GLY A 396 -5.26 12.40 -16.08
CA GLY A 396 -4.21 13.41 -16.21
C GLY A 396 -4.64 14.77 -15.68
N HIS A 397 -3.94 15.26 -14.66
CA HIS A 397 -4.16 16.60 -14.11
C HIS A 397 -3.29 17.63 -14.82
N SER A 398 -3.87 18.76 -15.23
CA SER A 398 -3.14 19.86 -15.87
C SER A 398 -2.33 19.34 -17.06
N LEU A 399 -1.03 19.65 -17.12
CA LEU A 399 -0.04 19.09 -18.05
C LEU A 399 -0.12 17.56 -18.23
N GLY A 400 -0.44 16.82 -17.16
CA GLY A 400 -0.58 15.36 -17.19
C GLY A 400 -1.67 14.86 -18.14
N GLY A 401 -2.72 15.65 -18.39
CA GLY A 401 -3.71 15.32 -19.41
C GLY A 401 -3.20 15.49 -20.84
N ILE A 402 -2.19 16.34 -21.06
CA ILE A 402 -1.51 16.45 -22.36
C ILE A 402 -0.55 15.26 -22.54
N HIS A 403 0.15 14.85 -21.49
CA HIS A 403 0.92 13.59 -21.48
C HIS A 403 0.03 12.38 -21.78
N ALA A 404 -1.18 12.32 -21.21
CA ALA A 404 -2.18 11.28 -21.51
C ALA A 404 -2.66 11.33 -22.97
N LYS A 405 -2.99 12.52 -23.51
CA LYS A 405 -3.37 12.68 -24.93
C LYS A 405 -2.24 12.17 -25.86
N LEU A 406 -0.98 12.43 -25.53
CA LEU A 406 0.21 11.94 -26.25
C LEU A 406 0.42 10.41 -26.21
N GLN A 407 -0.42 9.66 -25.48
CA GLN A 407 -0.43 8.19 -25.53
C GLN A 407 -1.52 7.62 -26.47
N VAL A 408 -2.52 8.43 -26.87
CA VAL A 408 -3.73 7.97 -27.59
C VAL A 408 -3.93 8.61 -28.97
N ILE A 409 -3.05 9.53 -29.35
CA ILE A 409 -2.95 10.10 -30.72
C ILE A 409 -1.81 9.42 -31.49
N ASP A 410 -1.94 9.41 -32.81
CA ASP A 410 -0.82 9.18 -33.73
C ASP A 410 -0.18 10.53 -34.08
N SER A 411 1.15 10.64 -34.06
CA SER A 411 1.83 11.95 -34.18
C SER A 411 2.17 12.38 -35.61
N GLY A 412 2.08 11.44 -36.56
CA GLY A 412 2.33 11.63 -37.99
C GLY A 412 3.65 12.36 -38.27
N VAL A 413 3.52 13.53 -38.90
CA VAL A 413 4.61 14.51 -39.13
C VAL A 413 4.34 15.84 -38.42
N GLU A 414 3.17 15.99 -37.81
CA GLU A 414 2.59 17.24 -37.31
C GLU A 414 3.44 17.83 -36.19
N LEU A 415 3.91 17.01 -35.25
CA LEU A 415 4.78 17.47 -34.16
C LEU A 415 6.17 17.87 -34.65
N TRP A 416 6.66 17.25 -35.73
CA TRP A 416 7.94 17.60 -36.34
C TRP A 416 7.84 18.92 -37.11
N ASN A 417 6.81 19.06 -37.94
CA ASN A 417 6.51 20.27 -38.71
C ASN A 417 6.16 21.48 -37.82
N ALA A 418 5.86 21.26 -36.53
CA ALA A 418 5.72 22.33 -35.54
C ALA A 418 7.07 22.96 -35.14
N VAL A 419 8.17 22.20 -35.19
CA VAL A 419 9.52 22.66 -34.75
C VAL A 419 10.50 22.93 -35.89
N ALA A 420 10.37 22.20 -36.99
CA ALA A 420 11.34 22.18 -38.08
C ALA A 420 10.77 22.67 -39.42
N CYS A 421 11.68 23.18 -40.26
CA CYS A 421 11.44 23.65 -41.61
C CYS A 421 11.79 22.60 -42.69
N VAL A 422 12.39 21.47 -42.29
CA VAL A 422 12.95 20.43 -43.18
C VAL A 422 12.53 19.02 -42.74
N PRO A 423 12.52 18.01 -43.64
CA PRO A 423 12.23 16.63 -43.28
C PRO A 423 13.23 16.08 -42.26
N PHE A 424 12.75 15.31 -41.28
CA PHE A 424 13.56 14.75 -40.19
C PHE A 424 14.77 13.95 -40.70
N GLU A 425 14.60 13.17 -41.77
CA GLU A 425 15.66 12.34 -42.32
C GLU A 425 16.80 13.12 -43.00
N SER A 426 16.61 14.41 -43.31
CA SER A 426 17.67 15.27 -43.84
C SER A 426 18.64 15.83 -42.78
N LEU A 427 18.35 15.61 -41.49
CA LEU A 427 19.18 16.11 -40.40
C LEU A 427 20.50 15.35 -40.28
N ARG A 428 21.56 16.13 -40.09
CA ARG A 428 22.90 15.69 -39.71
C ARG A 428 22.99 15.61 -38.20
N MET A 429 23.00 14.40 -37.66
CA MET A 429 23.20 14.09 -36.25
C MET A 429 23.67 12.63 -36.12
N SER A 430 24.14 12.23 -34.94
CA SER A 430 24.45 10.81 -34.68
C SER A 430 23.17 9.96 -34.67
N GLU A 431 23.26 8.69 -35.12
CA GLU A 431 22.08 7.81 -35.18
C GLU A 431 21.43 7.61 -33.79
N LYS A 432 22.21 7.57 -32.70
CA LYS A 432 21.66 7.54 -31.33
C LYS A 432 20.77 8.76 -31.03
N ALA A 433 21.22 9.96 -31.39
CA ALA A 433 20.40 11.17 -31.25
C ALA A 433 19.17 11.12 -32.18
N LYS A 434 19.35 10.58 -33.40
CA LYS A 434 18.28 10.41 -34.38
C LYS A 434 17.20 9.44 -33.90
N GLU A 435 17.56 8.35 -33.24
CA GLU A 435 16.62 7.43 -32.58
C GLU A 435 15.89 8.10 -31.42
N GLU A 436 16.61 8.79 -30.53
CA GLU A 436 16.00 9.48 -29.38
C GLU A 436 15.00 10.55 -29.83
N PHE A 437 15.37 11.42 -30.77
CA PHE A 437 14.46 12.42 -31.34
C PHE A 437 13.30 11.76 -32.10
N ARG A 438 13.55 10.68 -32.86
CA ARG A 438 12.47 9.96 -33.57
C ARG A 438 11.41 9.45 -32.59
N SER A 439 11.82 8.87 -31.46
CA SER A 439 10.90 8.38 -30.41
C SER A 439 9.99 9.46 -29.77
N GLN A 440 10.43 10.72 -29.81
CA GLN A 440 9.72 11.86 -29.24
C GLN A 440 8.69 12.46 -30.21
N PHE A 441 9.05 12.57 -31.50
CA PHE A 441 8.24 13.25 -32.52
C PHE A 441 7.40 12.30 -33.40
N PHE A 442 7.80 11.04 -33.57
CA PHE A 442 7.18 10.07 -34.47
C PHE A 442 6.75 8.82 -33.68
N PHE A 443 5.45 8.70 -33.41
CA PHE A 443 4.88 7.62 -32.61
C PHE A 443 3.40 7.35 -32.94
N GLU A 444 2.96 6.13 -32.59
CA GLU A 444 1.56 5.71 -32.66
C GLU A 444 0.91 5.63 -31.28
N ALA A 445 -0.42 5.83 -31.26
CA ALA A 445 -1.28 5.58 -30.11
C ALA A 445 -1.07 4.17 -29.53
N ARG A 446 -1.13 4.04 -28.20
CA ARG A 446 -1.01 2.76 -27.50
C ARG A 446 -2.35 2.00 -27.60
N PRO A 447 -2.43 0.85 -28.29
CA PRO A 447 -3.71 0.19 -28.60
C PRO A 447 -4.39 -0.45 -27.39
N PHE A 448 -3.70 -0.54 -26.26
CA PHE A 448 -4.20 -1.04 -24.98
C PHE A 448 -4.82 0.05 -24.09
N ILE A 449 -4.73 1.33 -24.48
CA ILE A 449 -5.39 2.44 -23.80
C ILE A 449 -6.72 2.72 -24.49
N ARG A 450 -7.79 2.84 -23.69
CA ARG A 450 -9.18 2.95 -24.18
C ARG A 450 -9.93 4.17 -23.67
N ARG A 451 -9.39 4.85 -22.65
CA ARG A 451 -10.06 5.99 -22.03
C ARG A 451 -9.07 6.96 -21.40
N VAL A 452 -9.37 8.26 -21.48
CA VAL A 452 -8.56 9.33 -20.89
C VAL A 452 -9.48 10.35 -20.19
N ILE A 453 -9.15 10.69 -18.94
CA ILE A 453 -9.81 11.73 -18.15
C ILE A 453 -8.84 12.89 -17.98
N CYS A 454 -9.14 14.02 -18.64
CA CYS A 454 -8.37 15.26 -18.59
C CYS A 454 -8.96 16.18 -17.51
N ILE A 455 -8.24 16.41 -16.42
CA ILE A 455 -8.67 17.24 -15.30
C ILE A 455 -7.91 18.57 -15.34
N ALA A 456 -8.60 19.67 -15.61
CA ALA A 456 -8.04 21.01 -15.77
C ALA A 456 -6.86 21.10 -16.78
N THR A 457 -6.90 20.28 -17.83
CA THR A 457 -5.83 20.17 -18.83
C THR A 457 -5.81 21.38 -19.77
N PRO A 458 -4.71 22.16 -19.86
CA PRO A 458 -4.64 23.33 -20.73
C PRO A 458 -4.39 22.94 -22.20
N HIS A 459 -5.40 22.39 -22.87
CA HIS A 459 -5.29 21.95 -24.27
C HIS A 459 -4.95 23.09 -25.24
N ARG A 460 -5.29 24.34 -24.90
CA ARG A 460 -4.93 25.58 -25.63
C ARG A 460 -3.91 26.45 -24.89
N GLY A 461 -3.21 25.87 -23.92
CA GLY A 461 -2.23 26.57 -23.08
C GLY A 461 -2.85 27.39 -21.95
N SER A 462 -2.02 28.14 -21.24
CA SER A 462 -2.42 28.96 -20.10
C SER A 462 -1.93 30.39 -20.24
N THR A 463 -2.81 31.37 -20.00
CA THR A 463 -2.42 32.78 -19.88
C THR A 463 -1.48 33.01 -18.69
N ILE A 464 -1.57 32.22 -17.63
CA ILE A 464 -0.64 32.31 -16.48
C ILE A 464 0.77 31.84 -16.86
N ALA A 465 0.91 30.88 -17.79
CA ALA A 465 2.21 30.55 -18.39
C ALA A 465 2.80 31.70 -19.22
N SER A 466 1.98 32.67 -19.66
CA SER A 466 2.43 33.90 -20.34
C SER A 466 2.67 35.10 -19.40
N LEU A 467 2.13 35.07 -18.17
CA LEU A 467 2.37 36.10 -17.15
C LEU A 467 3.80 35.97 -16.57
N GLY A 468 4.36 37.10 -16.12
CA GLY A 468 5.80 37.22 -15.84
C GLY A 468 6.39 36.19 -14.87
N ILE A 469 5.60 35.70 -13.91
CA ILE A 469 6.02 34.67 -12.94
C ILE A 469 6.38 33.34 -13.66
N GLY A 470 5.65 32.96 -14.71
CA GLY A 470 5.95 31.76 -15.50
C GLY A 470 7.27 31.88 -16.28
N ARG A 471 7.58 33.06 -16.81
CA ARG A 471 8.87 33.30 -17.49
C ARG A 471 10.05 33.34 -16.51
N VAL A 472 9.85 33.89 -15.31
CA VAL A 472 10.89 33.86 -14.26
C VAL A 472 11.14 32.41 -13.82
N SER A 473 10.10 31.60 -13.64
CA SER A 473 10.28 30.20 -13.26
C SER A 473 10.90 29.35 -14.37
N SER A 474 10.58 29.59 -15.65
CA SER A 474 11.20 28.89 -16.78
C SER A 474 12.68 29.22 -16.97
N MET A 475 13.08 30.48 -16.74
CA MET A 475 14.49 30.89 -16.72
C MET A 475 15.31 30.27 -15.57
N MET A 476 14.66 29.81 -14.49
CA MET A 476 15.31 29.16 -13.35
C MET A 476 15.48 27.64 -13.50
N VAL A 477 14.89 27.01 -14.52
CA VAL A 477 15.05 25.57 -14.78
C VAL A 477 16.44 25.29 -15.35
N LYS A 478 17.33 24.73 -14.52
CA LYS A 478 18.68 24.35 -14.96
C LYS A 478 18.62 23.16 -15.92
N LYS A 479 19.05 23.39 -17.17
CA LYS A 479 19.28 22.36 -18.19
C LYS A 479 20.71 21.81 -18.02
N PRO A 480 20.96 20.51 -18.21
CA PRO A 480 22.33 19.96 -18.24
C PRO A 480 23.15 20.63 -19.34
N GLN A 481 24.44 20.85 -19.11
CA GLN A 481 25.30 21.53 -20.08
C GLN A 481 25.44 20.70 -21.37
N GLU A 482 25.52 19.38 -21.21
CA GLU A 482 25.57 18.37 -22.26
C GLU A 482 24.36 18.45 -23.20
N LEU A 483 23.16 18.72 -22.64
CA LEU A 483 21.92 18.86 -23.40
C LEU A 483 21.86 20.20 -24.17
N VAL A 484 22.48 21.26 -23.62
CA VAL A 484 22.61 22.57 -24.30
C VAL A 484 23.67 22.50 -25.41
N GLU A 485 24.75 21.76 -25.21
CA GLU A 485 25.80 21.54 -26.21
C GLU A 485 25.31 20.66 -27.35
N LEU A 486 24.60 19.56 -27.07
CA LEU A 486 23.95 18.72 -28.07
C LEU A 486 22.91 19.50 -28.90
N HIS A 487 22.14 20.41 -28.27
CA HIS A 487 21.22 21.28 -29.00
C HIS A 487 21.97 22.26 -29.92
N ARG A 488 23.07 22.86 -29.44
CA ARG A 488 23.90 23.76 -30.26
C ARG A 488 24.51 23.03 -31.46
N GLU A 489 25.15 21.88 -31.25
CA GLU A 489 25.71 21.04 -32.32
C GLU A 489 24.63 20.69 -33.36
N MET A 490 23.45 20.28 -32.89
CA MET A 490 22.32 19.93 -33.76
C MET A 490 21.79 21.13 -34.58
N VAL A 491 21.85 22.36 -34.06
CA VAL A 491 21.50 23.58 -34.82
C VAL A 491 22.62 23.97 -35.78
N ASP A 492 23.88 23.99 -35.33
CA ASP A 492 25.04 24.42 -36.12
C ASP A 492 25.33 23.47 -37.30
N CYS A 493 25.12 22.17 -37.13
CA CYS A 493 25.21 21.18 -38.21
C CYS A 493 24.03 21.25 -39.22
N ASN A 494 22.93 21.92 -38.86
CA ASN A 494 21.69 21.96 -39.65
C ASN A 494 21.16 23.41 -39.83
N PRO A 495 21.94 24.31 -40.46
CA PRO A 495 21.59 25.71 -40.59
C PRO A 495 20.26 25.90 -41.34
N GLY A 496 19.31 26.61 -40.71
CA GLY A 496 17.98 26.87 -41.25
C GLY A 496 16.95 25.73 -41.07
N ALA A 497 17.33 24.60 -40.46
CA ALA A 497 16.43 23.46 -40.29
C ALA A 497 15.29 23.67 -39.28
N PHE A 498 15.39 24.67 -38.40
CA PHE A 498 14.47 24.90 -37.29
C PHE A 498 13.88 26.31 -37.31
N PHE A 499 12.65 26.47 -36.80
CA PHE A 499 12.11 27.82 -36.58
C PHE A 499 12.92 28.58 -35.53
N ALA A 500 12.93 29.91 -35.66
CA ALA A 500 13.80 30.79 -34.87
C ALA A 500 13.68 30.64 -33.34
N ASP A 501 12.56 30.16 -32.81
CA ASP A 501 12.39 29.99 -31.36
C ASP A 501 12.90 28.63 -30.85
N TYR A 502 12.99 27.63 -31.73
CA TYR A 502 13.60 26.32 -31.43
C TYR A 502 15.09 26.26 -31.79
N SER A 503 15.60 27.17 -32.64
CA SER A 503 17.04 27.31 -32.91
C SER A 503 17.79 28.11 -31.83
N LYS A 504 17.12 29.04 -31.12
CA LYS A 504 17.71 29.80 -30.00
C LYS A 504 17.98 28.97 -28.75
N GLY A 505 17.28 27.85 -28.58
CA GLY A 505 17.39 26.98 -27.42
C GLY A 505 16.26 25.95 -27.34
N LEU A 506 16.47 24.87 -26.57
CA LEU A 506 15.40 23.93 -26.25
C LEU A 506 14.29 24.63 -25.43
N PRO A 507 13.00 24.47 -25.77
CA PRO A 507 11.89 25.03 -25.02
C PRO A 507 11.76 24.36 -23.65
N THR A 508 11.33 25.09 -22.63
CA THR A 508 10.88 24.48 -21.37
C THR A 508 9.43 24.02 -21.49
N THR A 509 8.99 23.19 -20.55
CA THR A 509 7.58 22.81 -20.36
C THR A 509 6.65 24.02 -20.24
N VAL A 510 7.12 25.12 -19.63
CA VAL A 510 6.34 26.36 -19.50
C VAL A 510 6.19 27.07 -20.85
N ASP A 511 7.24 27.07 -21.67
CA ASP A 511 7.20 27.66 -23.02
C ASP A 511 6.25 26.85 -23.94
N ILE A 512 6.25 25.52 -23.80
CA ILE A 512 5.31 24.63 -24.50
C ILE A 512 3.86 24.90 -24.07
N LEU A 513 3.61 25.31 -22.83
CA LEU A 513 2.28 25.65 -22.29
C LEU A 513 1.77 27.06 -22.64
N GLN A 514 2.52 27.88 -23.37
CA GLN A 514 2.04 29.19 -23.86
C GLN A 514 1.05 28.98 -25.03
N PRO A 515 -0.07 29.72 -25.13
CA PRO A 515 -1.08 29.53 -26.19
C PRO A 515 -0.59 29.69 -27.64
N ASN A 516 0.56 30.35 -27.84
CA ASN A 516 1.24 30.51 -29.14
C ASN A 516 2.31 29.42 -29.42
N SER A 517 2.42 28.40 -28.58
CA SER A 517 3.32 27.25 -28.75
C SER A 517 2.89 26.40 -29.95
N LYS A 518 3.73 26.34 -30.99
CA LYS A 518 3.47 25.52 -32.18
C LYS A 518 3.27 24.03 -31.85
N ILE A 519 4.07 23.50 -30.92
CA ILE A 519 3.94 22.12 -30.44
C ILE A 519 2.56 21.90 -29.81
N LEU A 520 2.09 22.80 -28.95
CA LEU A 520 0.80 22.64 -28.30
C LEU A 520 -0.37 22.79 -29.28
N GLN A 521 -0.27 23.72 -30.23
CA GLN A 521 -1.24 23.87 -31.31
C GLN A 521 -1.31 22.61 -32.18
N ALA A 522 -0.17 21.99 -32.53
CA ALA A 522 -0.16 20.70 -33.23
C ALA A 522 -0.82 19.58 -32.39
N ILE A 523 -0.53 19.52 -31.08
CA ILE A 523 -1.17 18.56 -30.15
C ILE A 523 -2.68 18.82 -30.00
N GLU A 524 -3.16 20.06 -30.11
CA GLU A 524 -4.61 20.34 -30.13
C GLU A 524 -5.28 19.67 -31.34
N HIS A 525 -4.75 19.90 -32.54
CA HIS A 525 -5.31 19.44 -33.81
C HIS A 525 -5.20 17.92 -34.04
N LEU A 526 -4.25 17.24 -33.39
CA LEU A 526 -4.18 15.78 -33.44
C LEU A 526 -5.33 15.15 -32.65
N HIS A 527 -6.07 14.25 -33.27
CA HIS A 527 -7.24 13.59 -32.67
C HIS A 527 -6.88 12.20 -32.13
N PRO A 528 -7.45 11.77 -30.98
CA PRO A 528 -7.29 10.39 -30.50
C PRO A 528 -7.87 9.38 -31.50
N ARG A 529 -7.36 8.14 -31.49
CA ARG A 529 -7.99 7.05 -32.25
C ARG A 529 -9.45 6.86 -31.80
N CYS A 530 -10.34 6.57 -32.74
CA CYS A 530 -11.79 6.43 -32.50
C CYS A 530 -12.19 5.34 -31.48
N THR A 531 -11.27 4.46 -31.08
CA THR A 531 -11.44 3.47 -30.02
C THR A 531 -11.09 3.99 -28.62
N VAL A 532 -10.98 5.31 -28.45
CA VAL A 532 -10.60 5.97 -27.18
C VAL A 532 -11.62 7.04 -26.81
N ALA A 533 -12.23 6.91 -25.63
CA ALA A 533 -13.08 7.95 -25.06
C ALA A 533 -12.24 8.99 -24.30
N MET A 534 -12.44 10.28 -24.60
CA MET A 534 -11.87 11.40 -23.83
C MET A 534 -12.95 12.04 -22.95
N HIS A 535 -12.61 12.41 -21.72
CA HIS A 535 -13.50 13.11 -20.80
C HIS A 535 -12.79 14.34 -20.24
N SER A 536 -13.49 15.47 -20.04
CA SER A 536 -12.90 16.71 -19.54
C SER A 536 -13.57 17.20 -18.25
N VAL A 537 -12.82 17.23 -17.15
CA VAL A 537 -13.25 17.88 -15.90
C VAL A 537 -12.61 19.26 -15.80
N ILE A 538 -13.44 20.30 -15.72
CA ILE A 538 -13.08 21.69 -15.93
C ILE A 538 -13.30 22.47 -14.62
N GLY A 539 -12.23 22.99 -14.03
CA GLY A 539 -12.34 23.89 -12.87
C GLY A 539 -12.85 25.28 -13.28
N ASN A 540 -13.74 25.85 -12.46
CA ASN A 540 -14.31 27.19 -12.64
C ASN A 540 -14.58 27.86 -11.29
N GLU A 541 -13.58 28.56 -10.76
CA GLU A 541 -13.66 29.33 -9.49
C GLU A 541 -13.60 30.86 -9.74
N HIS A 542 -13.01 31.29 -10.86
CA HIS A 542 -12.59 32.68 -11.05
C HIS A 542 -12.82 33.20 -12.47
N GLN A 543 -13.33 34.43 -12.57
CA GLN A 543 -13.51 35.17 -13.82
C GLN A 543 -12.29 36.06 -14.10
N SER A 544 -11.38 35.61 -14.98
CA SER A 544 -10.26 36.42 -15.46
C SER A 544 -10.71 37.48 -16.46
N LEU A 545 -10.22 38.71 -16.31
CA LEU A 545 -10.45 39.81 -17.25
C LEU A 545 -9.87 39.55 -18.65
N THR A 546 -8.80 38.76 -18.76
CA THR A 546 -8.11 38.49 -20.04
C THR A 546 -8.42 37.12 -20.62
N SER A 547 -8.85 36.17 -19.79
CA SER A 547 -8.97 34.75 -20.15
C SER A 547 -10.38 34.19 -19.99
N GLY A 548 -11.32 34.97 -19.45
CA GLY A 548 -12.66 34.50 -19.11
C GLY A 548 -12.70 33.62 -17.85
N PRO A 549 -13.77 32.83 -17.66
CA PRO A 549 -13.90 31.95 -16.50
C PRO A 549 -12.87 30.81 -16.52
N GLY A 550 -12.50 30.31 -15.34
CA GLY A 550 -11.52 29.23 -15.18
C GLY A 550 -11.12 28.96 -13.73
N ASP A 551 -10.09 28.14 -13.55
CA ASP A 551 -9.67 27.58 -12.26
C ASP A 551 -8.55 28.38 -11.55
N CYS A 552 -8.42 29.66 -11.91
CA CYS A 552 -7.30 30.56 -11.62
C CYS A 552 -5.99 30.30 -12.40
N VAL A 553 -5.82 29.21 -13.15
CA VAL A 553 -4.61 28.93 -13.96
C VAL A 553 -4.93 28.66 -15.43
N VAL A 554 -5.99 27.89 -15.68
CA VAL A 554 -6.46 27.46 -17.00
C VAL A 554 -7.88 28.01 -17.19
N SER A 555 -8.14 28.64 -18.33
CA SER A 555 -9.49 29.08 -18.69
C SER A 555 -10.35 27.90 -19.14
N MET A 556 -11.66 27.98 -18.91
CA MET A 556 -12.61 26.97 -19.40
C MET A 556 -12.47 26.74 -20.91
N ALA A 557 -12.20 27.79 -21.68
CA ALA A 557 -11.99 27.70 -23.13
C ALA A 557 -10.74 26.92 -23.55
N SER A 558 -9.75 26.77 -22.66
CA SER A 558 -8.55 25.93 -22.85
C SER A 558 -8.72 24.52 -22.26
N ALA A 559 -9.53 24.37 -21.22
CA ALA A 559 -9.83 23.08 -20.58
C ALA A 559 -10.85 22.22 -21.38
N LYS A 560 -11.71 22.86 -22.19
CA LYS A 560 -12.60 22.19 -23.15
C LYS A 560 -11.81 21.66 -24.36
N THR A 561 -12.12 20.45 -24.83
CA THR A 561 -11.57 19.89 -26.07
C THR A 561 -12.68 19.25 -26.92
N SER A 562 -12.66 19.48 -28.23
CA SER A 562 -13.70 19.01 -29.16
C SER A 562 -13.78 17.49 -29.32
N GLY A 563 -12.80 16.76 -28.80
CA GLY A 563 -12.81 15.29 -28.76
C GLY A 563 -13.42 14.69 -27.50
N ALA A 564 -13.87 15.49 -26.52
CA ALA A 564 -14.44 14.99 -25.27
C ALA A 564 -15.89 14.48 -25.45
N VAL A 565 -16.20 13.31 -24.86
CA VAL A 565 -17.54 12.71 -24.87
C VAL A 565 -18.35 13.05 -23.61
N SER A 566 -17.70 13.41 -22.51
CA SER A 566 -18.32 14.13 -21.37
C SER A 566 -17.50 15.36 -20.98
N GLU A 567 -18.19 16.40 -20.51
CA GLU A 567 -17.57 17.56 -19.87
C GLU A 567 -18.28 17.85 -18.54
N LEU A 568 -17.55 17.87 -17.43
CA LEU A 568 -18.03 18.31 -16.13
C LEU A 568 -17.39 19.65 -15.75
N ILE A 569 -18.18 20.58 -15.21
CA ILE A 569 -17.70 21.86 -14.67
C ILE A 569 -17.76 21.81 -13.14
N VAL A 570 -16.65 22.12 -12.47
CA VAL A 570 -16.48 21.99 -11.01
C VAL A 570 -16.08 23.33 -10.40
N PRO A 571 -16.76 23.82 -9.34
CA PRO A 571 -16.36 25.02 -8.61
C PRO A 571 -15.12 24.75 -7.76
N ALA A 572 -13.95 24.85 -8.37
CA ALA A 572 -12.67 24.59 -7.74
C ALA A 572 -11.51 25.27 -8.48
N THR A 573 -10.48 25.65 -7.73
CA THR A 573 -9.19 26.13 -8.28
C THR A 573 -8.36 24.98 -8.84
N HIS A 574 -7.36 25.32 -9.67
CA HIS A 574 -6.49 24.39 -10.40
C HIS A 574 -5.83 23.31 -9.52
N VAL A 575 -5.52 23.65 -8.27
CA VAL A 575 -4.87 22.76 -7.30
C VAL A 575 -5.87 22.01 -6.39
N ARG A 576 -7.16 22.28 -6.51
CA ARG A 576 -8.25 21.63 -5.73
C ARG A 576 -9.21 20.81 -6.58
N VAL A 577 -9.28 21.05 -7.89
CA VAL A 577 -10.24 20.39 -8.79
C VAL A 577 -10.16 18.86 -8.75
N HIS A 578 -8.98 18.25 -8.74
CA HIS A 578 -8.81 16.79 -8.64
C HIS A 578 -8.99 16.25 -7.21
N HIS A 579 -9.07 17.12 -6.19
CA HIS A 579 -9.46 16.78 -4.82
C HIS A 579 -10.96 17.00 -4.55
N HIS A 580 -11.70 17.58 -5.50
CA HIS A 580 -13.09 17.97 -5.29
C HIS A 580 -14.03 16.74 -5.41
N PRO A 581 -14.99 16.52 -4.48
CA PRO A 581 -15.89 15.36 -4.51
C PRO A 581 -16.52 15.09 -5.88
N LEU A 582 -17.15 16.10 -6.51
CA LEU A 582 -17.74 15.98 -7.86
C LEU A 582 -16.79 15.42 -8.93
N THR A 583 -15.47 15.69 -8.83
CA THR A 583 -14.47 15.16 -9.75
C THR A 583 -14.18 13.68 -9.48
N ILE A 584 -14.23 13.27 -8.21
CA ILE A 584 -14.04 11.88 -7.78
C ILE A 584 -15.28 11.06 -8.16
N ASP A 585 -16.48 11.63 -7.96
CA ASP A 585 -17.77 11.04 -8.36
C ASP A 585 -17.84 10.84 -9.89
N GLU A 586 -17.38 11.82 -10.69
CA GLU A 586 -17.29 11.71 -12.16
C GLU A 586 -16.23 10.68 -12.58
N VAL A 587 -15.08 10.59 -11.90
CA VAL A 587 -14.10 9.52 -12.15
C VAL A 587 -14.69 8.15 -11.82
N GLU A 588 -15.44 7.98 -10.73
CA GLU A 588 -16.17 6.74 -10.42
C GLU A 588 -17.20 6.40 -11.51
N ALA A 589 -17.99 7.38 -11.97
CA ALA A 589 -18.98 7.19 -13.02
C ALA A 589 -18.32 6.78 -14.36
N ILE A 590 -17.24 7.45 -14.74
CA ILE A 590 -16.46 7.16 -15.95
C ILE A 590 -15.80 5.78 -15.87
N LEU A 591 -15.26 5.37 -14.71
CA LEU A 591 -14.71 4.02 -14.51
C LEU A 591 -15.81 2.95 -14.50
N THR A 592 -17.00 3.26 -13.96
CA THR A 592 -18.17 2.36 -14.00
C THR A 592 -18.64 2.10 -15.42
N GLU A 593 -18.75 3.14 -16.24
CA GLU A 593 -19.12 3.05 -17.65
C GLU A 593 -18.04 2.29 -18.46
N HIS A 594 -16.77 2.59 -18.19
CA HIS A 594 -15.63 1.90 -18.78
C HIS A 594 -15.61 0.39 -18.50
N LEU A 595 -15.83 -0.02 -17.24
CA LEU A 595 -15.89 -1.43 -16.86
C LEU A 595 -16.98 -2.17 -17.65
N ARG A 596 -18.18 -1.58 -17.74
CA ARG A 596 -19.29 -2.14 -18.53
C ARG A 596 -18.96 -2.27 -20.02
N GLY A 597 -18.21 -1.30 -20.58
CA GLY A 597 -17.75 -1.33 -21.97
C GLY A 597 -16.58 -2.29 -22.23
N SER A 598 -15.82 -2.67 -21.20
CA SER A 598 -14.63 -3.53 -21.32
C SER A 598 -14.94 -5.02 -21.47
N GLY A 599 -16.03 -5.50 -20.87
CA GLY A 599 -16.37 -6.92 -20.81
C GLY A 599 -15.60 -7.74 -19.75
N VAL A 600 -14.78 -7.11 -18.91
CA VAL A 600 -14.15 -7.73 -17.72
C VAL A 600 -15.21 -8.05 -16.65
N GLN A 601 -15.10 -9.22 -15.96
CA GLN A 601 -16.13 -9.79 -15.05
C GLN A 601 -15.56 -10.31 -13.72
#